data_AF-A0A8C6I9E5-F1
#
_entry.id   AF-A0A8C6I9E5-F1
#
_cell.length_a   1.000
_cell.length_b   1.000
_cell.length_c   1.000
_cell.angle_alpha   90.00
_cell.angle_beta   90.00
_cell.angle_gamma   90.00
#
_symmetry.space_group_name_H-M   'P 1'
#
loop_
_entity.id
_entity.type
_entity.pdbx_description
1 polymer ?
#
loop_
_entity_poly.entity_id
_entity_poly.type
_entity_poly.pdbx_seq_one_letter_code
_entity_poly.pdbx_strand_id
1 'polypeptide(L)'
;SAELVALTVTGNLESCASRCHEKFNRDAVCQCDRRCPQHDDCCDDYEHLCTAEEGPPEPKAFLDPEDEIPTSHLYSAPSSCQGRCREAYDKHHPCHCNDRCPEFGNCCEDFDSLCGGDHEGFSHSSDAVTKEELESISETIYRVDTNKAQKEDIVLNSQNRISPSETGNQVDRSPEPLFTYVNERLFSKPTYAAFINLLNNYQRATGHGEHFSAQQLEEQGVFLREVMKTAVMKELYSFLHHQNRYSSEQEFVDDLKNMWFGLYSRGNDEGDSSGFEHVFSGEVKKGKVTGFHNWIRFYLQEKEGLLDYYSHNYDGPWDSYPDVLAMQFNWDGYYKEVGSVFIGSSPEFEFALYSLCFITRPGKKCHLSLGGYPLAIQTYTWDKTTYRNGKKYIATAYVVSSSQ
;
A
#
# COMPACT_ATOMS: atom_id res chain seq x y z
N SER A 1 41.71 42.02 27.35
CA SER A 1 40.80 42.63 26.37
C SER A 1 40.37 41.54 25.40
N ALA A 2 39.11 41.13 25.27
CA ALA A 2 37.88 41.85 25.50
C ALA A 2 36.82 40.92 26.11
N GLU A 3 36.04 41.46 27.04
CA GLU A 3 34.75 40.95 27.47
C GLU A 3 33.79 40.92 26.27
N LEU A 4 33.13 39.78 26.03
CA LEU A 4 31.95 39.74 25.16
C LEU A 4 30.73 39.68 26.07
N VAL A 5 30.09 40.84 26.18
CA VAL A 5 28.82 41.08 26.84
C VAL A 5 27.76 40.20 26.19
N ALA A 6 27.17 39.28 26.96
CA ALA A 6 25.91 38.65 26.58
C ALA A 6 24.80 39.70 26.64
N LEU A 7 24.45 40.28 25.49
CA LEU A 7 23.19 40.99 25.33
C LEU A 7 22.09 39.93 25.28
N THR A 8 21.47 39.68 26.43
CA THR A 8 20.12 39.11 26.46
C THR A 8 19.21 40.09 25.74
N VAL A 9 18.82 39.78 24.50
CA VAL A 9 17.66 40.40 23.88
C VAL A 9 16.46 39.85 24.62
N THR A 10 16.07 40.51 25.71
CA THR A 10 14.70 40.43 26.21
C THR A 10 13.83 41.04 25.12
N GLY A 11 13.35 40.20 24.20
CA GLY A 11 12.32 40.59 23.26
C GLY A 11 11.16 41.19 24.06
N ASN A 12 10.69 42.36 23.67
CA ASN A 12 9.67 43.07 24.40
C ASN A 12 8.35 42.26 24.32
N LEU A 13 8.05 41.47 25.36
CA LEU A 13 6.87 40.59 25.41
C LEU A 13 5.55 41.38 25.59
N GLU A 14 5.63 42.70 25.64
CA GLU A 14 4.52 43.65 25.79
C GLU A 14 4.07 44.28 24.45
N SER A 15 4.67 43.88 23.31
CA SER A 15 4.36 44.43 21.98
C SER A 15 4.32 43.36 20.90
N CYS A 16 3.53 43.60 19.84
CA CYS A 16 3.45 42.78 18.64
C CYS A 16 4.47 43.12 17.55
N ALA A 17 5.39 44.06 17.80
CA ALA A 17 6.51 44.34 16.91
C ALA A 17 7.32 43.05 16.65
N SER A 18 7.23 42.54 15.41
CA SER A 18 7.85 41.28 14.96
C SER A 18 7.24 39.98 15.55
N ARG A 19 6.05 40.04 16.14
CA ARG A 19 5.33 38.87 16.72
C ARG A 19 3.99 38.56 16.06
N CYS A 20 3.60 39.28 15.00
CA CYS A 20 2.33 39.06 14.32
C CYS A 20 2.17 37.62 13.81
N HIS A 21 1.02 37.01 14.14
CA HIS A 21 0.64 35.64 13.78
C HIS A 21 1.54 34.54 14.36
N GLU A 22 2.25 34.81 15.45
CA GLU A 22 2.94 33.75 16.20
C GLU A 22 1.94 32.74 16.82
N LYS A 23 2.45 31.64 17.36
CA LYS A 23 1.63 30.71 18.15
C LYS A 23 1.50 31.26 19.57
N PHE A 24 0.37 30.96 20.21
CA PHE A 24 0.12 31.28 21.62
C PHE A 24 1.33 30.95 22.49
N ASN A 25 1.80 31.93 23.26
CA ASN A 25 2.90 31.81 24.19
C ASN A 25 2.41 32.13 25.60
N ARG A 26 2.32 31.10 26.45
CA ARG A 26 1.85 31.22 27.83
C ARG A 26 2.72 32.13 28.71
N ASP A 27 3.99 32.30 28.34
CA ASP A 27 4.94 33.09 29.12
C ASP A 27 5.01 34.56 28.63
N ALA A 28 4.25 34.92 27.59
CA ALA A 28 4.13 36.30 27.11
C ALA A 28 3.08 37.09 27.91
N VAL A 29 3.34 38.38 28.10
CA VAL A 29 2.44 39.29 28.84
C VAL A 29 1.14 39.54 28.05
N CYS A 30 1.23 39.49 26.71
CA CYS A 30 0.12 39.62 25.77
C CYS A 30 0.41 38.80 24.50
N GLN A 31 -0.64 38.44 23.76
CA GLN A 31 -0.58 37.58 22.58
C GLN A 31 -0.62 38.38 21.28
N CYS A 32 -0.05 37.78 20.22
CA CYS A 32 -0.06 38.32 18.86
C CYS A 32 -0.50 37.27 17.83
N ASP A 33 -1.11 36.18 18.30
CA ASP A 33 -1.71 35.15 17.45
C ASP A 33 -3.10 35.58 16.95
N ARG A 34 -3.60 34.92 15.90
CA ARG A 34 -4.86 35.30 15.24
C ARG A 34 -6.11 35.15 16.12
N ARG A 35 -6.02 34.46 17.25
CA ARG A 35 -7.14 34.22 18.19
C ARG A 35 -7.09 35.13 19.40
N CYS A 36 -6.05 35.95 19.59
CA CYS A 36 -6.00 36.87 20.74
C CYS A 36 -7.22 37.80 20.85
N PRO A 37 -7.86 38.28 19.74
CA PRO A 37 -9.07 39.11 19.87
C PRO A 37 -10.29 38.35 20.40
N GLN A 38 -10.29 37.01 20.27
CA GLN A 38 -11.35 36.14 20.82
C GLN A 38 -11.17 35.89 22.32
N HIS A 39 -9.95 36.05 22.83
CA HIS A 39 -9.58 35.79 24.21
C HIS A 39 -9.31 37.08 25.02
N ASP A 40 -9.36 38.25 24.38
CA ASP A 40 -9.13 39.57 24.97
C ASP A 40 -7.75 39.70 25.65
N ASP A 41 -6.74 39.04 25.06
CA ASP A 41 -5.36 38.98 25.57
C ASP A 41 -4.32 39.51 24.57
N CYS A 42 -4.75 40.26 23.54
CA CYS A 42 -3.85 40.87 22.55
C CYS A 42 -2.94 41.95 23.16
N CYS A 43 -1.76 42.16 22.57
CA CYS A 43 -0.98 43.37 22.88
C CYS A 43 -1.68 44.63 22.34
N ASP A 44 -1.48 45.77 23.01
CA ASP A 44 -2.14 47.04 22.68
C ASP A 44 -1.91 47.51 21.23
N ASP A 45 -0.80 47.09 20.61
CA ASP A 45 -0.40 47.44 19.26
C ASP A 45 -0.79 46.40 18.19
N TYR A 46 -1.49 45.31 18.56
CA TYR A 46 -1.88 44.24 17.66
C TYR A 46 -2.71 44.74 16.46
N GLU A 47 -3.73 45.56 16.71
CA GLU A 47 -4.60 46.14 15.67
C GLU A 47 -3.87 47.14 14.75
N HIS A 48 -2.75 47.69 15.19
CA HIS A 48 -2.00 48.62 14.35
C HIS A 48 -0.93 47.89 13.51
N LEU A 49 -0.41 46.77 14.01
CA LEU A 49 0.74 46.08 13.42
C LEU A 49 0.37 44.79 12.67
N CYS A 50 -0.70 44.11 13.07
CA CYS A 50 -0.98 42.74 12.62
C CYS A 50 -2.28 42.60 11.81
N THR A 51 -3.07 43.67 11.66
CA THR A 51 -4.36 43.63 10.94
C THR A 51 -4.35 44.42 9.61
N ALA A 52 -3.23 45.05 9.23
CA ALA A 52 -3.08 45.73 7.94
C ALA A 52 -2.47 44.79 6.87
N GLU A 53 -3.31 44.04 6.17
CA GLU A 53 -3.32 43.85 4.70
C GLU A 53 -4.38 42.81 4.30
N GLU A 54 -5.42 43.28 3.61
CA GLU A 54 -6.47 42.44 2.99
C GLU A 54 -5.99 41.86 1.65
N GLY A 55 -6.03 40.53 1.53
CA GLY A 55 -6.08 39.78 0.27
C GLY A 55 -7.36 38.92 0.24
N PRO A 56 -7.87 38.50 -0.94
CA PRO A 56 -9.30 38.21 -1.16
C PRO A 56 -9.85 37.00 -0.36
N PRO A 57 -11.16 37.00 -0.07
CA PRO A 57 -11.71 36.34 1.12
C PRO A 57 -12.06 34.85 0.91
N GLU A 58 -11.65 34.01 1.85
CA GLU A 58 -12.39 32.78 2.17
C GLU A 58 -13.68 33.18 2.90
N PRO A 59 -14.88 32.72 2.51
CA PRO A 59 -16.07 32.96 3.31
C PRO A 59 -16.08 32.00 4.49
N LYS A 60 -15.90 32.55 5.70
CA LYS A 60 -16.30 31.94 6.96
C LYS A 60 -17.80 32.08 7.17
N ALA A 61 -18.38 31.01 7.69
CA ALA A 61 -19.71 30.97 8.30
C ALA A 61 -19.90 32.07 9.37
N PHE A 62 -21.11 32.61 9.51
CA PHE A 62 -21.85 32.76 10.79
C PHE A 62 -23.29 33.32 10.58
N LEU A 63 -24.28 32.46 10.89
CA LEU A 63 -25.65 32.63 11.48
C LEU A 63 -26.68 33.69 10.99
N ASP A 64 -27.81 33.17 10.45
CA ASP A 64 -29.29 33.48 10.47
C ASP A 64 -29.83 34.95 10.50
N PRO A 65 -31.06 35.31 10.01
CA PRO A 65 -32.19 34.53 9.43
C PRO A 65 -32.92 35.16 8.17
N GLU A 66 -33.95 34.45 7.67
CA GLU A 66 -35.07 34.83 6.75
C GLU A 66 -34.87 34.92 5.20
N ASP A 67 -35.47 33.92 4.52
CA ASP A 67 -36.25 33.93 3.26
C ASP A 67 -35.65 34.36 1.89
N GLU A 68 -35.25 33.36 1.09
CA GLU A 68 -35.78 32.95 -0.25
C GLU A 68 -34.74 32.47 -1.32
N ILE A 69 -34.69 31.13 -1.54
CA ILE A 69 -34.67 30.34 -2.81
C ILE A 69 -33.45 30.46 -3.78
N PRO A 70 -32.79 29.36 -4.29
CA PRO A 70 -33.44 28.25 -5.02
C PRO A 70 -32.98 26.81 -4.75
N THR A 71 -33.98 25.94 -4.90
CA THR A 71 -33.95 24.48 -4.97
C THR A 71 -33.25 23.97 -6.25
N SER A 72 -32.18 23.20 -6.14
CA SER A 72 -32.08 21.85 -6.72
C SER A 72 -30.73 21.20 -6.42
N HIS A 73 -30.82 19.92 -6.01
CA HIS A 73 -29.72 18.95 -5.88
C HIS A 73 -28.84 19.05 -4.62
N LEU A 74 -29.20 18.27 -3.58
CA LEU A 74 -28.30 17.44 -2.73
C LEU A 74 -28.95 16.91 -1.43
N TYR A 75 -30.29 16.87 -1.33
CA TYR A 75 -30.96 16.09 -0.28
C TYR A 75 -31.14 14.63 -0.74
N SER A 76 -30.22 13.75 -0.35
CA SER A 76 -30.52 12.32 -0.29
C SER A 76 -31.69 12.13 0.68
N ALA A 77 -32.71 11.38 0.26
CA ALA A 77 -33.96 11.27 1.01
C ALA A 77 -33.68 10.75 2.44
N PRO A 78 -34.18 11.43 3.50
CA PRO A 78 -33.96 11.01 4.89
C PRO A 78 -34.62 9.67 5.21
N SER A 79 -35.46 9.16 4.30
CA SER A 79 -36.15 7.87 4.39
C SER A 79 -35.48 6.74 3.59
N SER A 80 -34.30 6.96 3.02
CA SER A 80 -33.61 5.98 2.15
C SER A 80 -32.14 5.82 2.53
N CYS A 81 -31.60 4.63 2.29
CA CYS A 81 -30.19 4.31 2.45
C CYS A 81 -29.30 4.63 1.24
N GLN A 82 -29.87 5.17 0.16
CA GLN A 82 -29.08 5.52 -1.02
C GLN A 82 -28.05 6.61 -0.72
N GLY A 83 -26.77 6.22 -0.75
CA GLY A 83 -25.64 7.09 -0.37
C GLY A 83 -25.50 7.32 1.13
N ARG A 84 -26.18 6.54 1.98
CA ARG A 84 -26.18 6.66 3.46
C ARG A 84 -25.71 5.39 4.18
N CYS A 85 -25.32 4.32 3.48
CA CYS A 85 -24.81 3.11 4.12
C CYS A 85 -23.60 3.42 5.04
N ARG A 86 -23.60 2.85 6.24
CA ARG A 86 -22.61 3.07 7.31
C ARG A 86 -22.54 4.52 7.82
N GLU A 87 -23.65 5.27 7.74
CA GLU A 87 -23.73 6.60 8.34
C GLU A 87 -23.47 6.58 9.85
N ALA A 88 -23.06 7.72 10.42
CA ALA A 88 -23.06 7.88 11.86
C ALA A 88 -24.49 7.94 12.39
N TYR A 89 -24.71 7.48 13.62
CA TYR A 89 -26.01 7.61 14.27
C TYR A 89 -26.36 9.09 14.50
N ASP A 90 -27.46 9.56 13.90
CA ASP A 90 -28.07 10.86 14.17
C ASP A 90 -29.52 10.72 14.62
N LYS A 91 -29.78 11.06 15.88
CA LYS A 91 -31.11 10.97 16.51
C LYS A 91 -32.22 11.75 15.78
N HIS A 92 -31.89 12.68 14.87
CA HIS A 92 -32.87 13.46 14.12
C HIS A 92 -33.30 12.79 12.81
N HIS A 93 -32.64 11.70 12.39
CA HIS A 93 -33.05 10.93 11.22
C HIS A 93 -34.26 10.04 11.53
N PRO A 94 -35.25 9.94 10.61
CA PRO A 94 -36.43 9.11 10.80
C PRO A 94 -36.11 7.61 10.70
N CYS A 95 -35.03 7.26 10.01
CA CYS A 95 -34.50 5.91 9.88
C CYS A 95 -33.00 5.97 9.63
N HIS A 96 -32.32 4.86 9.87
CA HIS A 96 -30.87 4.77 9.87
C HIS A 96 -30.34 3.74 8.89
N CYS A 97 -29.10 3.96 8.46
CA CYS A 97 -28.39 3.08 7.55
C CYS A 97 -27.02 2.65 8.09
N ASN A 98 -26.88 2.68 9.42
CA ASN A 98 -25.69 2.22 10.13
C ASN A 98 -25.80 0.72 10.48
N ASP A 99 -24.66 0.09 10.72
CA ASP A 99 -24.56 -1.37 10.92
C ASP A 99 -25.36 -1.88 12.13
N ARG A 100 -25.72 -0.99 13.06
CA ARG A 100 -26.48 -1.33 14.26
C ARG A 100 -27.98 -1.07 14.14
N CYS A 101 -28.44 -0.47 13.04
CA CYS A 101 -29.87 -0.21 12.88
C CYS A 101 -30.76 -1.47 12.98
N PRO A 102 -30.30 -2.70 12.60
CA PRO A 102 -31.11 -3.91 12.77
C PRO A 102 -31.30 -4.27 14.25
N GLU A 103 -30.31 -4.00 15.11
CA GLU A 103 -30.40 -4.23 16.56
C GLU A 103 -31.48 -3.35 17.20
N PHE A 104 -31.65 -2.13 16.68
CA PHE A 104 -32.57 -1.13 17.20
C PHE A 104 -33.90 -1.07 16.44
N GLY A 105 -34.06 -1.85 15.38
CA GLY A 105 -35.26 -1.88 14.54
C GLY A 105 -35.58 -0.53 13.90
N ASN A 106 -34.56 0.30 13.63
CA ASN A 106 -34.72 1.66 13.12
C ASN A 106 -34.07 1.85 11.74
N CYS A 107 -33.85 0.77 11.00
CA CYS A 107 -33.34 0.82 9.63
C CYS A 107 -34.31 1.50 8.66
N CYS A 108 -33.80 2.12 7.60
CA CYS A 108 -34.65 2.50 6.47
C CYS A 108 -35.19 1.26 5.75
N GLU A 109 -36.34 1.38 5.07
CA GLU A 109 -36.99 0.24 4.41
C GLU A 109 -36.13 -0.42 3.33
N ASP A 110 -35.25 0.36 2.70
CA ASP A 110 -34.30 -0.07 1.68
C ASP A 110 -32.91 -0.43 2.24
N PHE A 111 -32.77 -0.53 3.57
CA PHE A 111 -31.50 -0.88 4.20
C PHE A 111 -31.02 -2.26 3.75
N ASP A 112 -31.86 -3.28 3.79
CA ASP A 112 -31.45 -4.64 3.40
C ASP A 112 -31.09 -4.75 1.91
N SER A 113 -31.76 -3.97 1.06
CA SER A 113 -31.54 -3.99 -0.40
C SER A 113 -30.34 -3.14 -0.85
N LEU A 114 -30.01 -2.07 -0.12
CA LEU A 114 -28.92 -1.16 -0.48
C LEU A 114 -27.65 -1.33 0.37
N CYS A 115 -27.80 -1.75 1.62
CA CYS A 115 -26.73 -1.89 2.60
C CYS A 115 -26.63 -3.30 3.22
N GLY A 116 -27.65 -4.15 3.07
CA GLY A 116 -27.68 -5.54 3.58
C GLY A 116 -26.74 -6.51 2.87
N GLY A 117 -25.87 -6.01 1.98
CA GLY A 117 -24.68 -6.73 1.56
C GLY A 117 -23.60 -6.61 2.62
N ASP A 118 -23.51 -7.60 3.49
CA ASP A 118 -22.45 -7.74 4.49
C ASP A 118 -21.05 -7.69 3.82
N HIS A 119 -20.48 -6.49 3.72
CA HIS A 119 -19.05 -6.30 3.48
C HIS A 119 -18.25 -6.47 4.79
N GLU A 120 -18.60 -7.52 5.54
CA GLU A 120 -17.80 -8.15 6.57
C GLU A 120 -17.75 -9.66 6.27
N GLY A 121 -16.76 -10.10 5.50
CA GLY A 121 -16.46 -11.53 5.32
C GLY A 121 -17.52 -12.32 4.54
N PHE A 122 -17.47 -12.20 3.20
CA PHE A 122 -18.07 -13.07 2.19
C PHE A 122 -18.62 -14.41 2.70
N SER A 123 -19.92 -14.47 3.03
CA SER A 123 -20.58 -15.66 3.59
C SER A 123 -21.92 -15.98 2.93
N HIS A 124 -22.02 -15.81 1.61
CA HIS A 124 -22.85 -16.69 0.80
C HIS A 124 -21.93 -17.64 0.02
N SER A 125 -22.13 -18.94 0.22
CA SER A 125 -21.40 -20.01 -0.48
C SER A 125 -21.52 -19.92 -2.02
N SER A 126 -22.48 -19.16 -2.54
CA SER A 126 -22.68 -18.91 -3.97
C SER A 126 -21.81 -17.81 -4.56
N ASP A 127 -21.28 -16.90 -3.74
CA ASP A 127 -20.54 -15.72 -4.22
C ASP A 127 -19.04 -15.83 -3.95
N ALA A 128 -18.58 -16.94 -3.36
CA ALA A 128 -17.17 -17.18 -3.15
C ALA A 128 -16.53 -17.73 -4.44
N VAL A 129 -15.50 -17.04 -4.94
CA VAL A 129 -14.69 -17.57 -6.06
C VAL A 129 -14.21 -18.96 -5.68
N THR A 130 -14.51 -19.98 -6.48
CA THR A 130 -14.20 -21.38 -6.22
C THR A 130 -12.70 -21.69 -6.40
N LYS A 131 -12.27 -22.88 -5.98
CA LYS A 131 -10.89 -23.31 -6.17
C LYS A 131 -10.60 -23.53 -7.66
N GLU A 132 -11.54 -24.12 -8.37
CA GLU A 132 -11.46 -24.43 -9.79
C GLU A 132 -11.38 -23.16 -10.64
N GLU A 133 -12.11 -22.11 -10.25
CA GLU A 133 -12.00 -20.79 -10.88
C GLU A 133 -10.62 -20.17 -10.65
N LEU A 134 -10.06 -20.28 -9.44
CA LEU A 134 -8.71 -19.78 -9.12
C LEU A 134 -7.62 -20.53 -9.91
N GLU A 135 -7.72 -21.86 -10.02
CA GLU A 135 -6.82 -22.68 -10.84
C GLU A 135 -6.94 -22.29 -12.33
N SER A 136 -8.16 -22.10 -12.83
CA SER A 136 -8.41 -21.73 -14.23
C SER A 136 -7.85 -20.34 -14.60
N ILE A 137 -8.09 -19.33 -13.76
CA ILE A 137 -7.60 -17.97 -14.02
C ILE A 137 -6.07 -17.88 -13.87
N SER A 138 -5.46 -18.60 -12.92
CA SER A 138 -4.00 -18.62 -12.78
C SER A 138 -3.30 -19.26 -13.98
N GLU A 139 -3.83 -20.35 -14.53
CA GLU A 139 -3.34 -20.92 -15.79
C GLU A 139 -3.51 -19.98 -16.98
N THR A 140 -4.60 -19.22 -17.00
CA THR A 140 -4.80 -18.21 -18.05
C THR A 140 -3.77 -17.10 -17.94
N ILE A 141 -3.57 -16.53 -16.75
CA ILE A 141 -2.54 -15.52 -16.46
C ILE A 141 -1.15 -16.02 -16.84
N TYR A 142 -0.80 -17.26 -16.47
CA TYR A 142 0.46 -17.91 -16.83
C TYR A 142 0.70 -18.00 -18.34
N ARG A 143 -0.34 -18.37 -19.09
CA ARG A 143 -0.28 -18.51 -20.55
C ARG A 143 -0.15 -17.16 -21.25
N VAL A 144 -0.79 -16.11 -20.73
CA VAL A 144 -0.79 -14.77 -21.36
C VAL A 144 0.35 -13.87 -20.91
N ASP A 145 1.16 -14.31 -19.93
CA ASP A 145 2.40 -13.62 -19.57
C ASP A 145 3.45 -13.78 -20.67
N THR A 146 3.39 -12.88 -21.64
CA THR A 146 4.32 -12.79 -22.77
C THR A 146 5.57 -11.96 -22.44
N ASN A 147 5.57 -11.28 -21.29
CA ASN A 147 6.68 -10.43 -20.86
C ASN A 147 7.70 -11.17 -20.01
N LYS A 148 7.36 -12.34 -19.45
CA LYS A 148 8.30 -13.21 -18.74
C LYS A 148 9.59 -13.52 -19.52
N ALA A 149 10.62 -13.84 -18.75
CA ALA A 149 11.86 -14.42 -19.24
C ALA A 149 11.57 -15.74 -19.98
N GLN A 150 12.30 -15.98 -21.06
CA GLN A 150 12.41 -17.30 -21.67
C GLN A 150 13.57 -18.07 -21.03
N LYS A 151 13.65 -19.38 -21.30
CA LYS A 151 14.66 -20.26 -20.71
C LYS A 151 16.09 -19.75 -20.94
N GLU A 152 16.35 -19.10 -22.08
CA GLU A 152 17.65 -18.56 -22.46
C GLU A 152 17.93 -17.17 -21.88
N ASP A 153 16.92 -16.50 -21.32
CA ASP A 153 17.06 -15.15 -20.79
C ASP A 153 17.68 -15.12 -19.39
N ILE A 154 17.68 -16.25 -18.65
CA ILE A 154 18.22 -16.34 -17.31
C ILE A 154 18.96 -17.67 -17.15
N VAL A 155 20.21 -17.62 -16.69
CA VAL A 155 21.01 -18.80 -16.33
C VAL A 155 21.37 -18.73 -14.86
N LEU A 156 20.84 -19.68 -14.10
CA LEU A 156 21.09 -19.81 -12.68
C LEU A 156 22.23 -20.81 -12.40
N ASN A 157 23.02 -20.51 -11.38
CA ASN A 157 23.94 -21.41 -10.73
C ASN A 157 23.38 -21.76 -9.33
N SER A 158 22.45 -22.71 -9.28
CA SER A 158 21.70 -23.07 -8.06
C SER A 158 22.56 -23.66 -6.94
N GLN A 159 23.80 -24.09 -7.26
CA GLN A 159 24.79 -24.59 -6.30
C GLN A 159 24.22 -25.64 -5.34
N ASN A 160 24.11 -25.33 -4.04
CA ASN A 160 23.78 -26.30 -3.02
C ASN A 160 22.33 -26.22 -2.57
N ARG A 161 21.68 -27.38 -2.52
CA ARG A 161 20.38 -27.57 -1.88
C ARG A 161 20.57 -28.03 -0.44
N ILE A 162 19.86 -27.41 0.49
CA ILE A 162 19.88 -27.79 1.92
C ILE A 162 18.54 -28.34 2.38
N SER A 163 18.53 -29.04 3.53
CA SER A 163 17.29 -29.44 4.18
C SER A 163 16.61 -28.26 4.90
N PRO A 164 15.27 -28.28 5.07
CA PRO A 164 14.57 -27.26 5.86
C PRO A 164 15.09 -27.12 7.31
N SER A 165 15.63 -28.18 7.90
CA SER A 165 16.24 -28.10 9.25
C SER A 165 17.53 -27.29 9.32
N GLU A 166 18.16 -27.03 8.18
CA GLU A 166 19.41 -26.27 8.10
C GLU A 166 19.17 -24.79 7.80
N THR A 167 17.91 -24.37 7.60
CA THR A 167 17.61 -23.00 7.14
C THR A 167 18.04 -21.93 8.13
N GLY A 168 18.08 -22.25 9.43
CA GLY A 168 18.49 -21.32 10.49
C GLY A 168 20.00 -21.22 10.75
N ASN A 169 20.84 -22.03 10.07
CA ASN A 169 22.26 -22.15 10.41
C ASN A 169 23.12 -20.95 10.00
N GLN A 170 22.64 -20.10 9.09
CA GLN A 170 23.38 -18.92 8.58
C GLN A 170 24.76 -19.25 8.01
N VAL A 171 24.88 -20.41 7.35
CA VAL A 171 26.12 -20.85 6.72
C VAL A 171 25.97 -20.69 5.22
N ASP A 172 26.86 -19.93 4.61
CA ASP A 172 26.99 -19.89 3.17
C ASP A 172 27.48 -21.26 2.64
N ARG A 173 26.68 -21.85 1.77
CA ARG A 173 27.00 -23.11 1.07
C ARG A 173 27.17 -22.88 -0.43
N SER A 174 27.04 -21.66 -0.93
CA SER A 174 26.93 -21.33 -2.35
C SER A 174 27.75 -20.07 -2.64
N PRO A 175 29.09 -20.16 -2.55
CA PRO A 175 29.98 -18.99 -2.57
C PRO A 175 30.02 -18.22 -3.90
N GLU A 176 29.40 -18.74 -4.95
CA GLU A 176 29.29 -18.07 -6.25
C GLU A 176 27.92 -17.36 -6.38
N PRO A 177 27.79 -16.35 -7.24
CA PRO A 177 26.48 -15.74 -7.52
C PRO A 177 25.46 -16.75 -8.06
N LEU A 178 24.20 -16.58 -7.68
CA LEU A 178 23.08 -17.35 -8.21
C LEU A 178 22.84 -17.00 -9.69
N PHE A 179 22.78 -15.72 -10.04
CA PHE A 179 22.52 -15.28 -11.41
C PHE A 179 23.83 -15.14 -12.19
N THR A 180 24.19 -16.18 -12.94
CA THR A 180 25.38 -16.13 -13.83
C THR A 180 25.14 -15.34 -15.11
N TYR A 181 23.88 -15.27 -15.56
CA TYR A 181 23.48 -14.47 -16.70
C TYR A 181 22.00 -14.08 -16.61
N VAL A 182 21.71 -12.82 -16.97
CA VAL A 182 20.36 -12.30 -17.22
C VAL A 182 20.40 -11.47 -18.49
N ASN A 183 19.46 -11.70 -19.40
CA ASN A 183 19.24 -10.87 -20.57
C ASN A 183 18.57 -9.56 -20.16
N GLU A 184 19.37 -8.55 -19.86
CA GLU A 184 18.87 -7.24 -19.39
C GLU A 184 18.05 -6.47 -20.42
N ARG A 185 17.92 -6.96 -21.67
CA ARG A 185 16.94 -6.42 -22.62
C ARG A 185 15.50 -6.57 -22.10
N LEU A 186 15.25 -7.53 -21.21
CA LEU A 186 13.99 -7.63 -20.48
C LEU A 186 13.66 -6.32 -19.75
N PHE A 187 14.65 -5.64 -19.17
CA PHE A 187 14.47 -4.43 -18.39
C PHE A 187 14.11 -3.20 -19.22
N SER A 188 14.26 -3.29 -20.55
CA SER A 188 13.78 -2.26 -21.47
C SER A 188 12.29 -2.41 -21.81
N LYS A 189 11.65 -3.52 -21.45
CA LYS A 189 10.20 -3.68 -21.60
C LYS A 189 9.48 -2.68 -20.67
N PRO A 190 8.35 -2.07 -21.09
CA PRO A 190 7.71 -1.00 -20.33
C PRO A 190 7.37 -1.36 -18.87
N THR A 191 6.87 -2.56 -18.61
CA THR A 191 6.48 -2.98 -17.26
C THR A 191 7.69 -3.23 -16.36
N TYR A 192 8.77 -3.82 -16.88
CA TYR A 192 10.04 -3.99 -16.17
C TYR A 192 10.69 -2.64 -15.85
N ALA A 193 10.77 -1.73 -16.82
CA ALA A 193 11.36 -0.41 -16.62
C ALA A 193 10.59 0.38 -15.54
N ALA A 194 9.25 0.39 -15.62
CA ALA A 194 8.43 1.05 -14.62
C ALA A 194 8.58 0.43 -13.22
N PHE A 195 8.66 -0.89 -13.13
CA PHE A 195 8.87 -1.61 -11.87
C PHE A 195 10.24 -1.32 -11.26
N ILE A 196 11.31 -1.31 -12.05
CA ILE A 196 12.67 -1.00 -11.58
C ILE A 196 12.75 0.45 -11.08
N ASN A 197 12.09 1.39 -11.76
CA ASN A 197 12.01 2.77 -11.27
C ASN A 197 11.36 2.86 -9.89
N LEU A 198 10.30 2.08 -9.64
CA LEU A 198 9.71 1.99 -8.31
C LEU A 198 10.70 1.47 -7.27
N LEU A 199 11.42 0.38 -7.55
CA LEU A 199 12.39 -0.19 -6.61
C LEU A 199 13.46 0.81 -6.15
N ASN A 200 13.86 1.75 -7.03
CA ASN A 200 14.86 2.77 -6.71
C ASN A 200 14.37 3.82 -5.71
N ASN A 201 13.07 3.91 -5.46
CA ASN A 201 12.48 4.88 -4.54
C ASN A 201 12.53 4.46 -3.08
N TYR A 202 12.65 3.15 -2.83
CA TYR A 202 12.51 2.57 -1.50
C TYR A 202 13.87 2.36 -0.85
N GLN A 203 13.96 2.77 0.42
CA GLN A 203 15.13 2.51 1.26
C GLN A 203 14.83 1.32 2.16
N ARG A 204 15.81 0.42 2.34
CA ARG A 204 15.60 -0.81 3.13
C ARG A 204 15.31 -0.60 4.62
N ALA A 205 15.58 0.58 5.17
CA ALA A 205 15.51 0.85 6.61
C ALA A 205 14.10 1.28 7.01
N THR A 206 13.43 0.47 7.82
CA THR A 206 12.08 0.78 8.37
C THR A 206 12.15 1.82 9.50
N GLY A 207 11.06 2.53 9.78
CA GLY A 207 10.95 3.45 10.93
C GLY A 207 11.39 4.88 10.64
N HIS A 208 11.40 5.28 9.37
CA HIS A 208 11.38 6.68 8.97
C HIS A 208 10.16 6.86 8.07
N GLY A 209 9.34 7.89 8.33
CA GLY A 209 8.15 8.14 7.52
C GLY A 209 8.51 8.27 6.05
N GLU A 210 7.82 7.52 5.19
CA GLU A 210 8.06 7.56 3.75
C GLU A 210 7.42 8.84 3.17
N HIS A 211 8.27 9.77 2.75
CA HIS A 211 7.83 10.96 2.03
C HIS A 211 8.14 10.82 0.54
N PHE A 212 7.13 10.42 -0.23
CA PHE A 212 7.26 10.37 -1.68
C PHE A 212 7.17 11.75 -2.31
N SER A 213 8.12 12.07 -3.17
CA SER A 213 8.03 13.23 -4.06
C SER A 213 6.92 13.05 -5.09
N ALA A 214 6.49 14.15 -5.73
CA ALA A 214 5.50 14.11 -6.80
C ALA A 214 5.94 13.20 -7.96
N GLN A 215 7.24 13.12 -8.24
CA GLN A 215 7.79 12.22 -9.25
C GLN A 215 7.59 10.75 -8.84
N GLN A 216 7.90 10.40 -7.59
CA GLN A 216 7.77 9.02 -7.11
C GLN A 216 6.30 8.56 -7.07
N LEU A 217 5.38 9.46 -6.73
CA LEU A 217 3.94 9.20 -6.82
C LEU A 217 3.48 9.02 -8.28
N GLU A 218 4.06 9.75 -9.22
CA GLU A 218 3.79 9.58 -10.64
C GLU A 218 4.35 8.25 -11.16
N GLU A 219 5.51 7.79 -10.69
CA GLU A 219 6.09 6.49 -11.04
C GLU A 219 5.18 5.32 -10.64
N GLN A 220 4.45 5.42 -9.51
CA GLN A 220 3.38 4.46 -9.16
C GLN A 220 2.26 4.47 -10.20
N GLY A 221 1.86 5.66 -10.65
CA GLY A 221 0.88 5.83 -11.72
C GLY A 221 1.34 5.25 -13.05
N VAL A 222 2.61 5.48 -13.43
CA VAL A 222 3.23 4.91 -14.63
C VAL A 222 3.19 3.39 -14.57
N PHE A 223 3.65 2.78 -13.47
CA PHE A 223 3.64 1.34 -13.31
C PHE A 223 2.24 0.74 -13.50
N LEU A 224 1.23 1.28 -12.79
CA LEU A 224 -0.15 0.83 -12.91
C LEU A 224 -0.67 0.95 -14.36
N ARG A 225 -0.38 2.07 -15.05
CA ARG A 225 -0.78 2.23 -16.45
C ARG A 225 -0.08 1.24 -17.39
N GLU A 226 1.20 0.93 -17.16
CA GLU A 226 1.91 -0.04 -18.01
C GLU A 226 1.42 -1.47 -17.78
N VAL A 227 1.23 -1.89 -16.51
CA VAL A 227 0.74 -3.26 -16.24
C VAL A 227 -0.68 -3.46 -16.74
N MET A 228 -1.57 -2.47 -16.64
CA MET A 228 -2.95 -2.56 -17.14
C MET A 228 -3.05 -2.68 -18.67
N LYS A 229 -2.02 -2.31 -19.43
CA LYS A 229 -2.00 -2.53 -20.89
C LYS A 229 -1.83 -4.01 -21.26
N THR A 230 -1.26 -4.81 -20.35
CA THR A 230 -0.88 -6.21 -20.59
C THR A 230 -2.10 -7.13 -20.67
N ALA A 231 -1.95 -8.27 -21.35
CA ALA A 231 -3.00 -9.30 -21.35
C ALA A 231 -3.22 -9.86 -19.93
N VAL A 232 -2.17 -10.01 -19.13
CA VAL A 232 -2.21 -10.51 -17.74
C VAL A 232 -3.21 -9.72 -16.90
N MET A 233 -3.07 -8.39 -16.83
CA MET A 233 -3.94 -7.56 -16.00
C MET A 233 -5.35 -7.42 -16.58
N LYS A 234 -5.50 -7.48 -17.90
CA LYS A 234 -6.82 -7.50 -18.56
C LYS A 234 -7.61 -8.76 -18.23
N GLU A 235 -6.96 -9.93 -18.25
CA GLU A 235 -7.59 -11.19 -17.86
C GLU A 235 -7.97 -11.18 -16.37
N LEU A 236 -7.09 -10.67 -15.50
CA LEU A 236 -7.39 -10.51 -14.07
C LEU A 236 -8.60 -9.60 -13.84
N TYR A 237 -8.60 -8.40 -14.43
CA TYR A 237 -9.71 -7.46 -14.29
C TYR A 237 -11.02 -8.06 -14.84
N SER A 238 -10.97 -8.64 -16.04
CA SER A 238 -12.12 -9.31 -16.65
C SER A 238 -12.69 -10.37 -15.71
N PHE A 239 -11.85 -11.26 -15.17
CA PHE A 239 -12.27 -12.26 -14.21
C PHE A 239 -12.92 -11.64 -12.97
N LEU A 240 -12.28 -10.68 -12.32
CA LEU A 240 -12.78 -10.05 -11.10
C LEU A 240 -14.09 -9.26 -11.34
N HIS A 241 -14.23 -8.63 -12.50
CA HIS A 241 -15.47 -7.97 -12.91
C HIS A 241 -16.62 -8.98 -13.10
N HIS A 242 -16.37 -10.12 -13.76
CA HIS A 242 -17.36 -11.19 -13.87
C HIS A 242 -17.75 -11.81 -12.52
N GLN A 243 -16.82 -11.78 -11.56
CA GLN A 243 -17.05 -12.20 -10.17
C GLN A 243 -17.68 -11.08 -9.30
N ASN A 244 -18.18 -10.00 -9.92
CA ASN A 244 -18.78 -8.83 -9.27
C ASN A 244 -17.89 -8.19 -8.19
N ARG A 245 -16.56 -8.22 -8.36
CA ARG A 245 -15.61 -7.62 -7.41
C ARG A 245 -15.34 -6.15 -7.68
N TYR A 246 -15.48 -5.74 -8.93
CA TYR A 246 -15.28 -4.37 -9.37
C TYR A 246 -16.29 -4.04 -10.46
N SER A 247 -16.84 -2.83 -10.41
CA SER A 247 -17.81 -2.32 -11.38
C SER A 247 -17.16 -1.67 -12.60
N SER A 248 -15.89 -1.27 -12.50
CA SER A 248 -15.14 -0.62 -13.58
C SER A 248 -13.63 -0.83 -13.46
N GLU A 249 -12.92 -0.68 -14.57
CA GLU A 249 -11.46 -0.78 -14.61
C GLU A 249 -10.81 0.33 -13.78
N GLN A 250 -11.40 1.53 -13.79
CA GLN A 250 -10.92 2.64 -12.96
C GLN A 250 -11.04 2.34 -11.47
N GLU A 251 -12.16 1.74 -11.02
CA GLU A 251 -12.31 1.31 -9.64
C GLU A 251 -11.24 0.27 -9.26
N PHE A 252 -10.99 -0.69 -10.13
CA PHE A 252 -9.96 -1.70 -9.91
C PHE A 252 -8.55 -1.08 -9.82
N VAL A 253 -8.19 -0.17 -10.73
CA VAL A 253 -6.89 0.52 -10.71
C VAL A 253 -6.72 1.40 -9.47
N ASP A 254 -7.76 2.11 -9.08
CA ASP A 254 -7.78 2.89 -7.84
C ASP A 254 -7.60 2.00 -6.62
N ASP A 255 -8.21 0.82 -6.61
CA ASP A 255 -8.08 -0.15 -5.53
C ASP A 255 -6.67 -0.73 -5.48
N LEU A 256 -6.11 -1.14 -6.62
CA LEU A 256 -4.72 -1.59 -6.72
C LEU A 256 -3.75 -0.53 -6.20
N LYS A 257 -3.98 0.74 -6.54
CA LYS A 257 -3.13 1.85 -6.07
C LYS A 257 -3.13 1.92 -4.55
N ASN A 258 -4.30 1.92 -3.92
CA ASN A 258 -4.40 1.98 -2.47
C ASN A 258 -3.91 0.69 -1.80
N MET A 259 -4.26 -0.47 -2.37
CA MET A 259 -3.89 -1.79 -1.86
C MET A 259 -2.38 -1.95 -1.74
N TRP A 260 -1.64 -1.57 -2.78
CA TRP A 260 -0.20 -1.81 -2.89
C TRP A 260 0.66 -0.63 -2.44
N PHE A 261 0.27 0.61 -2.76
CA PHE A 261 1.06 1.80 -2.51
C PHE A 261 0.52 2.68 -1.38
N GLY A 262 -0.66 2.35 -0.84
CA GLY A 262 -1.18 3.03 0.33
C GLY A 262 -0.27 2.81 1.54
N LEU A 263 0.11 3.90 2.18
CA LEU A 263 1.02 3.90 3.32
C LEU A 263 0.30 3.46 4.59
N TYR A 264 0.96 2.61 5.39
CA TYR A 264 0.52 2.21 6.71
C TYR A 264 1.70 2.02 7.67
N SER A 265 1.44 2.15 8.97
CA SER A 265 2.47 2.22 10.01
C SER A 265 2.80 0.86 10.63
N ARG A 266 3.93 0.25 10.27
CA ARG A 266 4.43 -1.00 10.88
C ARG A 266 5.24 -0.78 12.16
N GLY A 267 5.64 0.47 12.42
CA GLY A 267 6.36 0.95 13.60
C GLY A 267 5.57 1.92 14.48
N ASN A 268 6.29 2.74 15.23
CA ASN A 268 5.72 3.83 16.04
C ASN A 268 5.53 5.12 15.22
N ASP A 269 6.19 5.23 14.06
CA ASP A 269 6.09 6.36 13.15
C ASP A 269 4.92 6.17 12.17
N GLU A 270 4.25 7.27 11.81
CA GLU A 270 3.09 7.24 10.92
C GLU A 270 3.51 7.06 9.45
N GLY A 271 2.99 6.02 8.77
CA GLY A 271 3.13 5.82 7.32
C GLY A 271 4.54 5.44 6.84
N ASP A 272 5.16 4.45 7.48
CA ASP A 272 6.54 4.02 7.20
C ASP A 272 6.65 2.82 6.24
N SER A 273 5.55 2.31 5.69
CA SER A 273 5.58 1.12 4.84
C SER A 273 4.41 1.03 3.85
N SER A 274 4.63 0.32 2.75
CA SER A 274 3.59 -0.07 1.78
C SER A 274 3.65 -1.57 1.45
N GLY A 275 2.57 -2.10 0.84
CA GLY A 275 2.54 -3.48 0.37
C GLY A 275 3.59 -3.75 -0.71
N PHE A 276 3.80 -2.78 -1.61
CA PHE A 276 4.80 -2.86 -2.66
C PHE A 276 6.22 -2.91 -2.07
N GLU A 277 6.55 -1.98 -1.17
CA GLU A 277 7.84 -1.94 -0.50
C GLU A 277 8.13 -3.28 0.16
N HIS A 278 7.22 -3.74 1.02
CA HIS A 278 7.44 -4.95 1.77
C HIS A 278 7.63 -6.18 0.87
N VAL A 279 6.72 -6.41 -0.10
CA VAL A 279 6.75 -7.62 -0.92
C VAL A 279 7.89 -7.58 -1.94
N PHE A 280 7.99 -6.49 -2.70
CA PHE A 280 8.88 -6.43 -3.87
C PHE A 280 10.25 -5.81 -3.56
N SER A 281 10.32 -4.73 -2.79
CA SER A 281 11.58 -4.05 -2.46
C SER A 281 12.36 -4.76 -1.35
N GLY A 282 11.65 -5.17 -0.30
CA GLY A 282 12.23 -5.72 0.92
C GLY A 282 12.56 -4.67 1.98
N GLU A 283 12.40 -5.06 3.24
CA GLU A 283 12.61 -4.21 4.41
C GLU A 283 13.50 -4.93 5.43
N VAL A 284 14.29 -4.18 6.21
CA VAL A 284 15.00 -4.72 7.37
C VAL A 284 14.32 -4.29 8.66
N LYS A 285 13.78 -5.27 9.40
CA LYS A 285 13.13 -5.05 10.69
C LYS A 285 13.80 -5.87 11.79
N LYS A 286 14.23 -5.20 12.86
CA LYS A 286 14.91 -5.83 14.02
C LYS A 286 16.11 -6.71 13.61
N GLY A 287 16.91 -6.23 12.65
CA GLY A 287 18.11 -6.92 12.17
C GLY A 287 17.84 -8.16 11.30
N LYS A 288 16.63 -8.31 10.76
CA LYS A 288 16.26 -9.37 9.84
C LYS A 288 15.61 -8.80 8.59
N VAL A 289 15.87 -9.43 7.46
CA VAL A 289 15.16 -9.12 6.22
C VAL A 289 13.72 -9.65 6.32
N THR A 290 12.76 -8.77 6.10
CA THR A 290 11.33 -9.07 6.06
C THR A 290 10.77 -8.70 4.68
N GLY A 291 9.91 -9.55 4.13
CA GLY A 291 9.50 -9.38 2.74
C GLY A 291 10.63 -9.74 1.77
N PHE A 292 10.81 -8.98 0.68
CA PHE A 292 11.84 -9.24 -0.35
C PHE A 292 11.64 -10.57 -1.09
N HIS A 293 10.64 -10.61 -1.97
CA HIS A 293 10.17 -11.82 -2.66
C HIS A 293 10.25 -11.74 -4.19
N ASN A 294 11.10 -10.86 -4.74
CA ASN A 294 11.16 -10.59 -6.18
C ASN A 294 12.53 -10.82 -6.81
N TRP A 295 12.57 -11.54 -7.93
CA TRP A 295 13.81 -11.94 -8.59
C TRP A 295 14.56 -10.77 -9.25
N ILE A 296 13.85 -9.75 -9.75
CA ILE A 296 14.49 -8.58 -10.37
C ILE A 296 15.26 -7.83 -9.29
N ARG A 297 14.62 -7.59 -8.14
CA ARG A 297 15.28 -6.97 -6.98
C ARG A 297 16.46 -7.82 -6.49
N PHE A 298 16.28 -9.14 -6.40
CA PHE A 298 17.37 -10.05 -6.02
C PHE A 298 18.57 -9.92 -6.96
N TYR A 299 18.34 -10.05 -8.26
CA TYR A 299 19.37 -9.95 -9.29
C TYR A 299 20.12 -8.61 -9.24
N LEU A 300 19.39 -7.49 -9.15
CA LEU A 300 20.01 -6.17 -9.10
C LEU A 300 20.89 -6.00 -7.85
N GLN A 301 20.45 -6.49 -6.69
CA GLN A 301 21.22 -6.41 -5.45
C GLN A 301 22.42 -7.37 -5.43
N GLU A 302 22.30 -8.56 -6.01
CA GLU A 302 23.43 -9.50 -6.16
C GLU A 302 24.49 -8.93 -7.12
N LYS A 303 24.06 -8.34 -8.23
CA LYS A 303 24.95 -7.67 -9.20
C LYS A 303 25.70 -6.48 -8.59
N GLU A 304 25.10 -5.77 -7.63
CA GLU A 304 25.73 -4.68 -6.88
C GLU A 304 26.68 -5.18 -5.77
N GLY A 305 26.73 -6.49 -5.51
CA GLY A 305 27.51 -7.08 -4.42
C GLY A 305 26.91 -6.83 -3.03
N LEU A 306 25.65 -6.41 -2.96
CA LEU A 306 24.92 -6.17 -1.72
C LEU A 306 24.14 -7.41 -1.26
N LEU A 307 23.90 -8.37 -2.15
CA LEU A 307 23.22 -9.61 -1.82
C LEU A 307 24.14 -10.80 -2.08
N ASP A 308 24.17 -11.71 -1.11
CA ASP A 308 24.94 -12.95 -1.14
C ASP A 308 24.01 -14.15 -0.99
N TYR A 309 23.96 -15.00 -2.00
CA TYR A 309 23.10 -16.19 -2.07
C TYR A 309 23.75 -17.35 -1.28
N TYR A 310 23.06 -17.90 -0.28
CA TYR A 310 23.66 -18.93 0.58
C TYR A 310 23.32 -20.35 0.12
N SER A 311 22.05 -20.60 -0.22
CA SER A 311 21.56 -21.90 -0.70
C SER A 311 20.06 -21.82 -1.02
N HIS A 312 19.49 -22.92 -1.53
CA HIS A 312 18.04 -23.11 -1.66
C HIS A 312 17.57 -24.36 -0.91
N ASN A 313 16.33 -24.36 -0.43
CA ASN A 313 15.69 -25.54 0.16
C ASN A 313 14.50 -26.06 -0.67
N TYR A 314 14.01 -25.24 -1.61
CA TYR A 314 12.99 -25.61 -2.58
C TYR A 314 13.40 -25.15 -3.98
N ASP A 315 13.15 -26.02 -4.95
CA ASP A 315 13.33 -25.82 -6.37
C ASP A 315 12.10 -26.42 -7.07
N GLY A 316 11.44 -25.61 -7.87
CA GLY A 316 10.16 -25.93 -8.47
C GLY A 316 10.26 -27.04 -9.53
N PRO A 317 9.15 -27.70 -9.89
CA PRO A 317 9.15 -28.71 -10.94
C PRO A 317 9.16 -28.13 -12.38
N TRP A 318 9.18 -26.80 -12.54
CA TRP A 318 9.10 -26.16 -13.85
C TRP A 318 10.44 -26.22 -14.58
N ASP A 319 10.42 -26.51 -15.88
CA ASP A 319 11.61 -26.59 -16.74
C ASP A 319 11.88 -25.30 -17.53
N SER A 320 11.09 -24.26 -17.24
CA SER A 320 11.06 -22.93 -17.85
C SER A 320 10.46 -21.92 -16.86
N TYR A 321 10.36 -20.65 -17.27
CA TYR A 321 9.91 -19.56 -16.41
C TYR A 321 8.40 -19.20 -16.58
N PRO A 322 7.78 -18.63 -15.53
CA PRO A 322 8.33 -18.46 -14.19
C PRO A 322 8.52 -19.77 -13.43
N ASP A 323 9.67 -19.89 -12.76
CA ASP A 323 9.99 -20.98 -11.83
C ASP A 323 9.90 -20.48 -10.37
N VAL A 324 9.99 -21.35 -9.38
CA VAL A 324 9.90 -21.00 -7.95
C VAL A 324 11.10 -21.55 -7.18
N LEU A 325 11.88 -20.65 -6.61
CA LEU A 325 12.96 -21.00 -5.67
C LEU A 325 12.62 -20.50 -4.27
N ALA A 326 12.95 -21.29 -3.25
CA ALA A 326 13.01 -20.81 -1.87
C ALA A 326 14.46 -20.80 -1.39
N MET A 327 14.93 -19.61 -1.03
CA MET A 327 16.36 -19.32 -0.91
C MET A 327 16.71 -18.71 0.45
N GLN A 328 17.91 -19.02 0.91
CA GLN A 328 18.61 -18.29 1.96
C GLN A 328 19.51 -17.25 1.30
N PHE A 329 19.58 -16.06 1.89
CA PHE A 329 20.54 -15.07 1.44
C PHE A 329 20.86 -14.06 2.55
N ASN A 330 22.01 -13.42 2.41
CA ASN A 330 22.36 -12.23 3.16
C ASN A 330 22.14 -11.01 2.27
N TRP A 331 21.50 -9.97 2.79
CA TRP A 331 21.33 -8.69 2.10
C TRP A 331 21.90 -7.57 2.96
N ASP A 332 23.04 -7.05 2.53
CA ASP A 332 23.87 -6.04 3.18
C ASP A 332 24.05 -6.24 4.69
N GLY A 333 24.50 -7.45 5.06
CA GLY A 333 24.75 -7.86 6.43
C GLY A 333 23.55 -8.47 7.15
N TYR A 334 22.35 -8.43 6.56
CA TYR A 334 21.12 -8.96 7.18
C TYR A 334 20.70 -10.29 6.57
N TYR A 335 20.57 -11.29 7.42
CA TYR A 335 20.19 -12.64 7.00
C TYR A 335 18.67 -12.77 6.76
N LYS A 336 18.30 -13.42 5.66
CA LYS A 336 16.95 -13.94 5.41
C LYS A 336 16.96 -15.47 5.46
N GLU A 337 16.18 -16.02 6.38
CA GLU A 337 16.16 -17.48 6.59
C GLU A 337 15.57 -18.25 5.43
N VAL A 338 14.40 -17.85 4.92
CA VAL A 338 13.83 -18.40 3.68
C VAL A 338 13.03 -17.30 2.99
N GLY A 339 13.30 -17.09 1.72
CA GLY A 339 12.52 -16.27 0.80
C GLY A 339 12.13 -17.05 -0.43
N SER A 340 10.83 -17.30 -0.61
CA SER A 340 10.31 -17.90 -1.83
C SER A 340 10.05 -16.83 -2.87
N VAL A 341 10.54 -17.03 -4.08
CA VAL A 341 10.58 -16.04 -5.16
C VAL A 341 10.15 -16.71 -6.46
N PHE A 342 9.34 -16.04 -7.26
CA PHE A 342 9.16 -16.42 -8.67
C PHE A 342 10.38 -15.96 -9.47
N ILE A 343 11.07 -16.85 -10.15
CA ILE A 343 12.20 -16.52 -11.03
C ILE A 343 11.70 -16.35 -12.45
N GLY A 344 12.04 -15.22 -13.09
CA GLY A 344 11.77 -14.99 -14.51
C GLY A 344 10.35 -14.56 -14.85
N SER A 345 9.46 -14.40 -13.85
CA SER A 345 8.16 -13.75 -14.01
C SER A 345 8.27 -12.32 -14.51
N SER A 346 7.23 -11.83 -15.18
CA SER A 346 7.07 -10.38 -15.39
C SER A 346 6.53 -9.69 -14.13
N PRO A 347 6.79 -8.38 -13.94
CA PRO A 347 6.24 -7.63 -12.81
C PRO A 347 4.72 -7.73 -12.71
N GLU A 348 4.02 -7.63 -13.85
CA GLU A 348 2.57 -7.74 -13.92
C GLU A 348 2.03 -9.12 -13.53
N PHE A 349 2.80 -10.19 -13.76
CA PHE A 349 2.39 -11.55 -13.39
C PHE A 349 2.36 -11.74 -11.88
N GLU A 350 3.45 -11.40 -11.19
CA GLU A 350 3.49 -11.47 -9.71
C GLU A 350 2.45 -10.54 -9.08
N PHE A 351 2.38 -9.30 -9.58
CA PHE A 351 1.41 -8.30 -9.12
C PHE A 351 -0.04 -8.79 -9.30
N ALA A 352 -0.35 -9.43 -10.44
CA ALA A 352 -1.66 -9.98 -10.71
C ALA A 352 -2.02 -11.13 -9.77
N LEU A 353 -1.16 -12.14 -9.62
CA LEU A 353 -1.45 -13.30 -8.78
C LEU A 353 -1.57 -12.94 -7.30
N TYR A 354 -0.71 -12.04 -6.81
CA TYR A 354 -0.79 -11.56 -5.43
C TYR A 354 -2.07 -10.74 -5.20
N SER A 355 -2.46 -9.88 -6.13
CA SER A 355 -3.72 -9.14 -6.06
C SER A 355 -4.93 -10.07 -6.09
N LEU A 356 -4.97 -11.03 -7.01
CA LEU A 356 -6.01 -12.05 -7.11
C LEU A 356 -6.21 -12.77 -5.78
N CYS A 357 -5.11 -13.27 -5.20
CA CYS A 357 -5.16 -14.03 -3.95
C CYS A 357 -5.51 -13.16 -2.75
N PHE A 358 -5.08 -11.90 -2.72
CA PHE A 358 -5.48 -10.96 -1.67
C PHE A 358 -6.97 -10.65 -1.72
N ILE A 359 -7.52 -10.40 -2.91
CA ILE A 359 -8.93 -10.07 -3.12
C ILE A 359 -9.83 -11.28 -2.81
N THR A 360 -9.42 -12.48 -3.23
CA THR A 360 -10.29 -13.68 -3.16
C THR A 360 -10.07 -14.54 -1.92
N ARG A 361 -8.90 -14.45 -1.27
CA ARG A 361 -8.47 -15.26 -0.13
C ARG A 361 -7.63 -14.44 0.87
N PRO A 362 -8.09 -13.27 1.34
CA PRO A 362 -7.31 -12.43 2.26
C PRO A 362 -6.93 -13.21 3.52
N GLY A 363 -5.63 -13.26 3.85
CA GLY A 363 -5.12 -13.95 5.03
C GLY A 363 -5.10 -15.48 4.95
N LYS A 364 -5.52 -16.09 3.83
CA LYS A 364 -5.61 -17.56 3.66
C LYS A 364 -4.71 -18.04 2.52
N LYS A 365 -4.25 -19.30 2.60
CA LYS A 365 -3.54 -19.95 1.49
C LYS A 365 -4.47 -20.01 0.26
N CYS A 366 -4.05 -19.34 -0.80
CA CYS A 366 -4.71 -19.27 -2.09
C CYS A 366 -4.07 -20.32 -3.01
N HIS A 367 -4.80 -21.40 -3.30
CA HIS A 367 -4.29 -22.50 -4.13
C HIS A 367 -4.54 -22.19 -5.60
N LEU A 368 -3.49 -22.29 -6.41
CA LEU A 368 -3.46 -21.95 -7.83
C LEU A 368 -2.81 -23.09 -8.63
N SER A 369 -2.84 -22.97 -9.96
CA SER A 369 -2.11 -23.83 -10.87
C SER A 369 -1.29 -22.99 -11.85
N LEU A 370 -0.04 -23.39 -12.10
CA LEU A 370 0.82 -22.77 -13.11
C LEU A 370 1.45 -23.85 -13.98
N GLY A 371 1.14 -23.84 -15.28
CA GLY A 371 1.70 -24.81 -16.22
C GLY A 371 1.33 -26.26 -15.88
N GLY A 372 0.17 -26.47 -15.25
CA GLY A 372 -0.30 -27.77 -14.78
C GLY A 372 0.23 -28.22 -13.42
N TYR A 373 1.07 -27.42 -12.76
CA TYR A 373 1.59 -27.73 -11.43
C TYR A 373 0.85 -26.95 -10.34
N PRO A 374 0.44 -27.62 -9.24
CA PRO A 374 -0.21 -26.95 -8.12
C PRO A 374 0.80 -26.09 -7.36
N LEU A 375 0.36 -24.92 -6.92
CA LEU A 375 1.09 -24.03 -6.02
C LEU A 375 0.11 -23.37 -5.05
N ALA A 376 0.65 -22.67 -4.05
CA ALA A 376 -0.14 -21.79 -3.23
C ALA A 376 0.56 -20.43 -3.07
N ILE A 377 -0.22 -19.38 -2.88
CA ILE A 377 0.23 -18.06 -2.49
C ILE A 377 -0.38 -17.75 -1.13
N GLN A 378 0.43 -17.24 -0.22
CA GLN A 378 -0.05 -16.71 1.05
C GLN A 378 -0.02 -15.19 0.97
N THR A 379 -1.15 -14.55 1.32
CA THR A 379 -1.22 -13.11 1.52
C THR A 379 -1.60 -12.81 2.96
N TYR A 380 -1.16 -11.67 3.48
CA TYR A 380 -1.61 -11.16 4.78
C TYR A 380 -2.14 -9.75 4.63
N THR A 381 -3.17 -9.43 5.40
CA THR A 381 -3.80 -8.12 5.45
C THR A 381 -3.17 -7.26 6.53
N TRP A 382 -2.98 -5.98 6.24
CA TRP A 382 -2.84 -4.98 7.29
C TRP A 382 -4.23 -4.60 7.81
N ASP A 383 -4.49 -4.78 9.09
CA ASP A 383 -5.81 -4.63 9.70
C ASP A 383 -5.90 -3.51 10.76
N LYS A 384 -4.80 -2.84 11.07
CA LYS A 384 -4.79 -1.72 12.04
C LYS A 384 -5.37 -0.43 11.47
N THR A 385 -5.24 -0.24 10.16
CA THR A 385 -5.78 0.90 9.43
C THR A 385 -6.43 0.41 8.15
N THR A 386 -7.38 1.18 7.63
CA THR A 386 -8.09 0.89 6.39
C THR A 386 -7.99 2.08 5.44
N TYR A 387 -8.26 1.85 4.16
CA TYR A 387 -8.57 2.89 3.20
C TYR A 387 -10.01 2.73 2.72
N ARG A 388 -10.52 3.73 2.00
CA ARG A 388 -11.82 3.79 1.29
C ARG A 388 -12.79 2.62 1.58
N ASN A 389 -13.92 2.93 2.22
CA ASN A 389 -14.98 1.94 2.52
C ASN A 389 -14.51 0.77 3.42
N GLY A 390 -13.46 0.96 4.22
CA GLY A 390 -12.96 -0.05 5.16
C GLY A 390 -12.10 -1.14 4.53
N LYS A 391 -11.64 -0.96 3.28
CA LYS A 391 -10.73 -1.90 2.62
C LYS A 391 -9.36 -1.91 3.29
N LYS A 392 -8.70 -3.08 3.21
CA LYS A 392 -7.42 -3.36 3.89
C LYS A 392 -6.27 -3.34 2.90
N TYR A 393 -5.09 -2.95 3.39
CA TYR A 393 -3.85 -2.96 2.62
C TYR A 393 -3.27 -4.38 2.56
N ILE A 394 -2.52 -4.69 1.50
CA ILE A 394 -1.74 -5.91 1.48
C ILE A 394 -0.48 -5.69 2.34
N ALA A 395 -0.32 -6.54 3.36
CA ALA A 395 0.85 -6.50 4.22
C ALA A 395 1.98 -7.33 3.63
N THR A 396 1.73 -8.58 3.27
CA THR A 396 2.74 -9.40 2.60
C THR A 396 2.09 -10.37 1.65
N ALA A 397 2.86 -10.82 0.67
CA ALA A 397 2.47 -11.80 -0.33
C ALA A 397 3.72 -12.57 -0.74
N TYR A 398 3.62 -13.89 -0.81
CA TYR A 398 4.69 -14.74 -1.31
C TYR A 398 4.14 -16.08 -1.77
N VAL A 399 4.87 -16.73 -2.68
CA VAL A 399 4.59 -18.10 -3.10
C VAL A 399 5.01 -19.08 -2.00
N VAL A 400 4.14 -20.03 -1.67
CA VAL A 400 4.39 -21.04 -0.65
C VAL A 400 5.22 -22.15 -1.27
N SER A 401 6.46 -22.30 -0.79
CA SER A 401 7.25 -23.50 -1.02
C SER A 401 6.78 -24.60 -0.07
N SER A 402 6.75 -25.86 -0.51
CA SER A 402 6.28 -27.02 0.28
C SER A 402 7.06 -27.29 1.57
N SER A 403 8.10 -26.50 1.83
CA SER A 403 8.87 -26.43 3.08
C SER A 403 8.34 -25.45 4.15
N GLN A 404 7.22 -24.73 3.90
CA GLN A 404 6.64 -23.71 4.80
C GLN A 404 5.20 -23.97 5.29
#